data_AF-A0A845Q7U4-F1
#
_entry.id   AF-A0A845Q7U4-F1
#
_cell.length_a   1.000
_cell.length_b   1.000
_cell.length_c   1.000
_cell.angle_alpha   90.00
_cell.angle_beta   90.00
_cell.angle_gamma   90.00
#
_symmetry.space_group_name_H-M   'P 1'
#
loop_
_entity.id
_entity.type
_entity.pdbx_description
1 polymer ?
#
loop_
_entity_poly.entity_id
_entity_poly.type
_entity_poly.pdbx_seq_one_letter_code
_entity_poly.pdbx_strand_id
1 'polypeptide(L)'
;MGHYERMWTFETERFLVAWDITPCDYLDLSWDDTGEVREGLESGHYVAFDSRVAVYLDGQMIGADYLGQSIYADPADFRDVGGYFGDMVREAVREAREALRSLKDIHVREAA
;
A
#
# COMPACT_ATOMS: atom_id res chain seq x y z
N MET A 1 -11.17 -8.80 -7.67
CA MET A 1 -10.05 -8.36 -6.83
C MET A 1 -8.81 -8.52 -7.67
N GLY A 2 -8.15 -7.42 -8.03
CA GLY A 2 -6.92 -7.44 -8.81
C GLY A 2 -5.82 -8.23 -8.11
N HIS A 3 -4.93 -8.83 -8.88
CA HIS A 3 -3.76 -9.52 -8.35
C HIS A 3 -2.75 -8.46 -7.90
N TYR A 4 -2.46 -8.43 -6.60
CA TYR A 4 -1.40 -7.58 -6.06
C TYR A 4 -0.02 -8.18 -6.38
N GLU A 5 0.83 -7.39 -7.01
CA GLU A 5 2.25 -7.69 -7.19
C GLU A 5 3.06 -7.13 -6.02
N ARG A 6 4.00 -7.93 -5.50
CA ARG A 6 4.87 -7.52 -4.39
C ARG A 6 6.09 -6.78 -4.90
N MET A 7 6.21 -5.51 -4.52
CA MET A 7 7.30 -4.65 -4.96
C MET A 7 8.43 -4.57 -3.93
N TRP A 8 8.11 -4.65 -2.64
CA TRP A 8 9.09 -4.50 -1.57
C TRP A 8 8.65 -5.13 -0.25
N THR A 9 9.63 -5.60 0.54
CA THR A 9 9.41 -6.07 1.91
C THR A 9 10.48 -5.58 2.89
N PHE A 10 10.07 -5.49 4.16
CA PHE A 10 10.94 -5.44 5.31
C PHE A 10 10.45 -6.45 6.36
N GLU A 11 11.33 -7.34 6.79
CA GLU A 11 10.98 -8.50 7.62
C GLU A 11 11.74 -8.49 8.93
N THR A 12 11.06 -8.94 9.97
CA THR A 12 11.61 -9.27 11.29
C THR A 12 11.19 -10.70 11.65
N GLU A 13 11.51 -11.18 12.85
CA GLU A 13 11.13 -12.54 13.27
C GLU A 13 9.61 -12.82 13.18
N ARG A 14 8.78 -11.82 13.50
CA ARG A 14 7.31 -11.99 13.56
C ARG A 14 6.53 -11.01 12.71
N PHE A 15 7.15 -9.91 12.29
CA PHE A 15 6.50 -8.89 11.48
C PHE A 15 7.03 -8.85 10.06
N LEU A 16 6.12 -8.65 9.12
CA LEU A 16 6.40 -8.31 7.73
C LEU A 16 5.73 -6.97 7.42
N VAL A 17 6.49 -6.03 6.87
CA VAL A 17 5.96 -4.84 6.20
C VAL A 17 6.12 -5.06 4.70
N ALA A 18 5.03 -5.03 3.95
CA ALA A 18 5.04 -5.24 2.51
C ALA A 18 4.42 -4.05 1.80
N TRP A 19 5.00 -3.70 0.65
CA TRP A 19 4.38 -2.83 -0.33
C TRP A 19 4.02 -3.64 -1.56
N ASP A 20 2.74 -3.62 -1.89
CA ASP A 20 2.17 -4.29 -3.04
C ASP A 20 1.48 -3.27 -3.95
N ILE A 21 1.47 -3.52 -5.25
CA ILE A 21 0.76 -2.71 -6.24
C ILE A 21 -0.25 -3.55 -7.04
N THR A 22 -1.28 -2.91 -7.58
CA THR A 22 -2.22 -3.50 -8.55
C THR A 22 -2.47 -2.48 -9.66
N PRO A 23 -2.78 -2.89 -10.90
CA PRO A 23 -3.23 -1.96 -11.93
C PRO A 23 -4.39 -1.09 -11.42
N CYS A 24 -4.38 0.20 -11.77
CA CYS A 24 -5.43 1.13 -11.38
C CYS A 24 -6.63 1.00 -12.32
N ASP A 25 -7.73 0.45 -11.83
CA ASP A 25 -8.95 0.21 -12.62
C ASP A 25 -9.84 1.48 -12.76
N TYR A 26 -9.63 2.49 -11.91
CA TYR A 26 -10.47 3.70 -11.80
C TYR A 26 -9.62 4.97 -11.83
N LEU A 27 -8.85 5.14 -12.90
CA LEU A 27 -7.98 6.30 -13.08
C LEU A 27 -8.78 7.56 -13.49
N ASP A 28 -8.65 8.63 -12.72
CA ASP A 28 -9.19 9.95 -13.05
C ASP A 28 -8.13 10.80 -13.74
N LEU A 29 -8.41 11.18 -14.99
CA LEU A 29 -7.58 12.06 -15.81
C LEU A 29 -8.33 13.35 -16.16
N SER A 30 -9.36 13.76 -15.41
CA SER A 30 -10.11 15.00 -15.70
C SER A 30 -9.27 16.27 -15.55
N TRP A 31 -8.08 16.16 -14.95
CA TRP A 31 -7.10 17.24 -14.76
C TRP A 31 -6.05 17.31 -15.87
N ASP A 32 -5.96 16.30 -16.75
CA ASP A 32 -4.99 16.23 -17.85
C ASP A 32 -5.45 17.06 -19.06
N ASP A 33 -5.51 18.39 -18.89
CA ASP A 33 -6.03 19.32 -19.89
C ASP A 33 -5.27 19.28 -21.23
N THR A 34 -3.99 18.88 -21.20
CA THR A 34 -3.13 18.77 -22.39
C THR A 34 -3.21 17.41 -23.07
N GLY A 35 -3.63 16.37 -22.35
CA GLY A 35 -3.63 14.98 -22.82
C GLY A 35 -2.27 14.29 -22.76
N GLU A 36 -1.23 14.96 -22.28
CA GLU A 36 0.14 14.44 -22.26
C GLU A 36 0.26 13.19 -21.37
N VAL A 37 -0.47 13.15 -20.25
CA VAL A 37 -0.44 12.02 -19.32
C VAL A 37 -1.18 10.82 -19.92
N ARG A 38 -2.33 11.06 -20.55
CA ARG A 38 -3.06 10.03 -21.31
C ARG A 38 -2.19 9.43 -22.41
N GLU A 39 -1.54 10.25 -23.22
CA GLU A 39 -0.64 9.77 -24.27
C GLU A 39 0.54 8.95 -23.70
N GLY A 40 1.10 9.38 -22.56
CA GLY A 40 2.13 8.65 -21.85
C GLY A 40 1.67 7.27 -21.34
N LEU A 41 0.43 7.16 -20.86
CA LEU A 41 -0.16 5.88 -20.45
C LEU A 41 -0.44 4.96 -21.65
N GLU A 42 -1.03 5.51 -22.72
CA GLU A 42 -1.39 4.73 -23.93
C GLU A 42 -0.15 4.24 -24.69
N SER A 43 0.95 4.99 -24.64
CA SER A 43 2.24 4.58 -25.21
C SER A 43 3.02 3.59 -24.34
N GLY A 44 2.58 3.35 -23.10
CA GLY A 44 3.30 2.53 -22.11
C GLY A 44 4.52 3.23 -21.50
N HIS A 45 4.66 4.54 -21.69
CA HIS A 45 5.68 5.34 -21.01
C HIS A 45 5.40 5.47 -19.51
N TYR A 46 4.12 5.54 -19.13
CA TYR A 46 3.67 5.54 -17.74
C TYR A 46 2.86 4.30 -17.40
N VAL A 47 2.89 3.94 -16.12
CA VAL A 47 2.07 2.91 -15.51
C VAL A 47 1.20 3.55 -14.43
N ALA A 48 -0.10 3.27 -14.47
CA ALA A 48 -1.04 3.65 -13.43
C ALA A 48 -1.32 2.46 -12.49
N PHE A 49 -1.14 2.67 -11.18
CA PHE A 49 -1.32 1.63 -10.17
C PHE A 49 -1.87 2.17 -8.85
N ASP A 50 -2.49 1.26 -8.10
CA ASP A 50 -2.87 1.47 -6.71
C ASP A 50 -1.89 0.74 -5.80
N SER A 51 -1.45 1.42 -4.74
CA SER A 51 -0.51 0.91 -3.74
C SER A 51 -1.23 0.45 -2.48
N ARG A 52 -0.73 -0.63 -1.89
CA ARG A 52 -1.02 -1.05 -0.53
C ARG A 52 0.28 -1.21 0.25
N VAL A 53 0.40 -0.50 1.36
CA VAL A 53 1.42 -0.81 2.39
C VAL A 53 0.72 -1.54 3.52
N ALA A 54 1.17 -2.75 3.87
CA ALA A 54 0.53 -3.57 4.88
C ALA A 54 1.55 -4.13 5.89
N VAL A 55 1.14 -4.17 7.16
CA VAL A 55 1.88 -4.80 8.26
C VAL A 55 1.19 -6.12 8.61
N TYR A 56 1.97 -7.18 8.65
CA TYR A 56 1.54 -8.53 9.01
C TYR A 56 2.24 -8.97 10.30
N LEU A 57 1.51 -9.67 11.17
CA LEU A 57 2.03 -10.41 12.33
C LEU A 57 1.73 -11.90 12.11
N ASP A 58 2.77 -12.72 12.03
CA ASP A 58 2.66 -14.18 11.82
C ASP A 58 1.72 -14.56 10.65
N GLY A 59 1.78 -13.77 9.57
CA GLY A 59 0.96 -13.94 8.36
C GLY A 59 -0.43 -13.27 8.39
N GLN A 60 -0.87 -12.76 9.53
CA GLN A 60 -2.13 -12.01 9.65
C GLN A 60 -1.90 -10.51 9.44
N MET A 61 -2.61 -9.88 8.51
CA MET A 61 -2.60 -8.42 8.35
C MET A 61 -3.19 -7.75 9.59
N ILE A 62 -2.46 -6.81 10.18
CA ILE A 62 -2.85 -6.08 11.40
C ILE A 62 -2.90 -4.56 11.23
N GLY A 63 -2.50 -4.04 10.07
CA GLY A 63 -2.64 -2.62 9.71
C GLY A 63 -2.27 -2.41 8.25
N ALA A 64 -2.92 -1.45 7.59
CA ALA A 64 -2.63 -1.15 6.20
C ALA A 64 -2.96 0.30 5.83
N ASP A 65 -2.32 0.80 4.78
CA ASP A 65 -2.72 2.03 4.12
C ASP A 65 -2.75 1.83 2.60
N TYR A 66 -3.61 2.59 1.93
CA TYR A 66 -3.91 2.45 0.51
C TYR A 66 -3.84 3.81 -0.18
N LEU A 67 -3.18 3.85 -1.34
CA LEU A 67 -3.14 5.04 -2.17
C LEU A 67 -3.37 4.65 -3.62
N GLY A 68 -4.43 5.19 -4.21
CA GLY A 68 -4.79 4.92 -5.60
C GLY A 68 -4.23 5.93 -6.59
N GLN A 69 -4.37 5.62 -7.87
CA GLN A 69 -4.12 6.53 -8.99
C GLN A 69 -2.68 7.09 -9.05
N SER A 70 -1.71 6.31 -8.62
CA SER A 70 -0.29 6.66 -8.80
C SER A 70 0.11 6.47 -10.26
N ILE A 71 0.75 7.47 -10.87
CA ILE A 71 1.21 7.45 -12.26
C ILE A 71 2.72 7.71 -12.30
N TYR A 72 3.50 6.72 -12.72
CA TYR A 72 4.97 6.81 -12.78
C TYR A 72 5.50 6.08 -14.02
N ALA A 73 6.70 6.44 -14.48
CA ALA A 73 7.38 5.68 -15.53
C ALA A 73 7.91 4.35 -14.99
N ASP A 74 8.46 4.36 -13.77
CA ASP A 74 8.82 3.18 -13.00
C ASP A 74 8.05 3.21 -11.67
N PRO A 75 7.23 2.18 -11.33
CA PRO A 75 6.57 2.11 -10.04
C PRO A 75 7.52 2.28 -8.85
N ALA A 76 8.78 1.84 -8.93
CA ALA A 76 9.77 1.98 -7.86
C ALA A 76 10.00 3.44 -7.43
N ASP A 77 9.81 4.40 -8.34
CA ASP A 77 9.95 5.83 -8.04
C ASP A 77 8.94 6.31 -6.98
N PHE A 78 7.77 5.67 -6.90
CA PHE A 78 6.80 5.93 -5.84
C PHE A 78 7.40 5.75 -4.44
N ARG A 79 8.25 4.74 -4.26
CA ARG A 79 8.92 4.44 -3.00
C ARG A 79 10.14 5.32 -2.77
N ASP A 80 10.97 5.46 -3.79
CA ASP A 80 12.34 5.97 -3.63
C ASP A 80 12.41 7.51 -3.66
N VAL A 81 11.54 8.14 -4.44
CA VAL A 81 11.48 9.62 -4.57
C VAL A 81 10.13 10.19 -4.17
N GLY A 82 9.08 9.37 -4.15
CA GLY A 82 7.75 9.79 -3.71
C GLY A 82 7.70 10.14 -2.23
N GLY A 83 7.11 11.29 -1.90
CA GLY A 83 6.92 11.71 -0.50
C GLY A 83 5.89 10.85 0.26
N TYR A 84 4.94 10.25 -0.45
CA TYR A 84 3.79 9.56 0.15
C TYR A 84 4.11 8.19 0.74
N PHE A 85 5.08 7.46 0.19
CA PHE A 85 5.40 6.11 0.66
C PHE A 85 5.74 6.07 2.16
N GLY A 86 6.54 7.03 2.61
CA GLY A 86 6.91 7.15 4.02
C GLY A 86 5.71 7.40 4.94
N ASP A 87 4.72 8.17 4.49
CA ASP A 87 3.50 8.42 5.24
C ASP A 87 2.61 7.17 5.31
N MET A 88 2.47 6.43 4.20
CA MET A 88 1.75 5.16 4.18
C MET A 88 2.35 4.14 5.16
N VAL A 89 3.68 4.04 5.23
CA VAL A 89 4.36 3.17 6.20
C VAL A 89 4.05 3.58 7.63
N ARG A 90 4.07 4.89 7.94
CA ARG A 90 3.74 5.40 9.28
C ARG A 90 2.32 5.07 9.67
N GLU A 91 1.38 5.21 8.74
CA GLU A 91 -0.04 4.97 8.97
C GLU A 91 -0.33 3.48 9.17
N ALA A 92 0.17 2.61 8.29
CA ALA A 92 0.03 1.16 8.45
C ALA A 92 0.62 0.66 9.78
N VAL A 93 1.75 1.23 10.22
CA VAL A 93 2.36 0.92 11.52
C VAL A 93 1.53 1.48 12.69
N ARG A 94 0.90 2.64 12.54
CA ARG A 94 -0.01 3.21 13.54
C ARG A 94 -1.20 2.26 13.78
N GLU A 95 -1.86 1.84 12.71
CA GLU A 95 -2.97 0.88 12.78
C GLU A 95 -2.54 -0.45 13.41
N ALA A 96 -1.39 -1.00 12.99
CA ALA A 96 -0.84 -2.22 13.55
C ALA A 96 -0.61 -2.12 15.08
N ARG A 97 -0.13 -0.98 15.56
CA ARG A 97 0.05 -0.73 17.01
C ARG A 97 -1.27 -0.67 17.75
N GLU A 98 -2.31 -0.10 17.14
CA GLU A 98 -3.65 -0.05 17.71
C GLU A 98 -4.27 -1.45 17.80
N ALA A 99 -4.19 -2.24 16.73
CA ALA A 99 -4.63 -3.64 16.73
C ALA A 99 -3.93 -4.48 17.82
N LEU A 100 -2.62 -4.31 17.98
CA LEU A 100 -1.85 -4.98 19.03
C LEU A 100 -2.26 -4.56 20.45
N ARG A 101 -2.65 -3.29 20.67
CA ARG A 101 -3.16 -2.84 21.97
C ARG A 101 -4.50 -3.50 22.27
N SER A 102 -5.42 -3.50 21.30
CA SER A 102 -6.72 -4.15 21.44
C SER A 102 -6.60 -5.64 21.76
N LEU A 103 -5.64 -6.35 21.15
CA LEU A 103 -5.38 -7.77 21.46
C LEU A 103 -4.89 -8.00 22.90
N LYS A 104 -4.08 -7.08 23.44
CA LYS A 104 -3.58 -7.18 24.83
C LYS A 104 -4.68 -6.95 25.86
N ASP A 105 -5.71 -6.19 25.52
CA ASP A 105 -6.82 -5.87 26.43
C ASP A 105 -7.89 -6.97 26.50
N ILE A 106 -7.81 -8.01 25.64
CA ILE A 106 -8.73 -9.14 25.68
C ILE A 106 -8.48 -9.98 26.95
N HIS A 107 -9.36 -9.84 27.93
CA HIS A 107 -9.41 -10.71 29.10
C HIS A 107 -10.25 -11.94 28.78
N VAL A 108 -9.60 -13.09 28.59
CA VAL A 108 -10.32 -14.36 28.44
C VAL A 108 -10.91 -14.72 29.81
N ARG A 109 -12.24 -14.79 29.92
CA ARG A 109 -12.89 -15.45 31.06
C ARG A 109 -12.80 -16.95 30.81
N GLU A 110 -12.08 -17.67 31.67
CA GLU A 110 -12.19 -19.12 31.70
C GLU A 110 -13.64 -19.49 32.04
N ALA A 111 -14.27 -20.30 31.19
CA ALA A 111 -15.55 -20.91 31.49
C ALA A 111 -15.30 -22.00 32.53
N ALA A 112 -15.95 -21.86 33.69
CA ALA A 112 -15.95 -22.84 34.78
C ALA A 112 -16.82 -24.06 34.46
#